data_AF-A0A2V8FCN4-F1
#
_entry.id   AF-A0A2V8FCN4-F1
#
_cell.length_a   1.000
_cell.length_b   1.000
_cell.length_c   1.000
_cell.angle_alpha   90.00
_cell.angle_beta   90.00
_cell.angle_gamma   90.00
#
_symmetry.space_group_name_H-M   'P 1'
#
loop_
_entity.id
_entity.type
_entity.pdbx_description
1 polymer ?
#
loop_
_entity_poly.entity_id
_entity_poly.type
_entity_poly.pdbx_seq_one_letter_code
_entity_poly.pdbx_strand_id
1 'polypeptide(L)'
;MRVKHFVMGRGVHVLSALAFLVLFAGAASGALQQDETVTIHVSDARPLASAIKELEDRYGWVITYEDPRYVDASDVEDVTWRRKDLDFTKKVLAPRGGPFSFRYPVPAGVDAPDASALLGKLLEEYHRTGYPGVFRLARTGSVFHIVPSASRNTLGQLEPWSSPLNARISIANNERTAFDMLEAIAAAVSRSGSVKVGVASAPLNLVMGVRVQGGARNERARSVLLRTLEAAMQTLEATNQRLSWTLLCVPVGTWPEPVCGLNVHFVGSRVER
;
A
#
# COMPACT_ATOMS: atom_id res chain seq x y z
N MET A 1 -112.31 -22.61 -27.51
CA MET A 1 -112.73 -22.24 -26.13
C MET A 1 -111.56 -21.47 -25.51
N ARG A 2 -111.73 -20.16 -25.23
CA ARG A 2 -111.01 -19.27 -24.26
C ARG A 2 -109.52 -19.57 -23.95
N VAL A 3 -108.52 -18.67 -24.01
CA VAL A 3 -108.42 -17.21 -23.71
C VAL A 3 -107.12 -16.65 -24.36
N LYS A 4 -107.10 -15.35 -24.70
CA LYS A 4 -105.94 -14.53 -25.12
C LYS A 4 -105.13 -14.01 -23.92
N HIS A 5 -103.79 -13.95 -23.98
CA HIS A 5 -102.91 -12.92 -23.37
C HIS A 5 -101.56 -12.96 -24.14
N PHE A 6 -101.06 -11.92 -24.83
CA PHE A 6 -100.37 -10.69 -24.37
C PHE A 6 -99.01 -11.00 -23.69
N VAL A 7 -97.83 -10.43 -23.98
CA VAL A 7 -97.23 -9.55 -25.03
C VAL A 7 -95.70 -9.73 -25.00
N MET A 8 -95.11 -9.47 -26.17
CA MET A 8 -93.76 -9.00 -26.55
C MET A 8 -92.71 -8.61 -25.48
N GLY A 9 -91.43 -8.90 -25.76
CA GLY A 9 -90.30 -8.18 -25.17
C GLY A 9 -88.91 -8.73 -25.56
N ARG A 10 -88.20 -8.03 -26.45
CA ARG A 10 -86.83 -8.26 -26.95
C ARG A 10 -85.74 -7.84 -25.95
N GLY A 11 -84.53 -8.39 -26.10
CA GLY A 11 -83.28 -7.81 -25.56
C GLY A 11 -82.17 -8.87 -25.41
N VAL A 12 -81.40 -9.18 -26.45
CA VAL A 12 -80.02 -8.72 -26.74
C VAL A 12 -78.94 -9.29 -25.79
N HIS A 13 -78.00 -10.01 -26.42
CA HIS A 13 -76.79 -10.61 -25.88
C HIS A 13 -75.76 -9.59 -25.41
N VAL A 14 -74.99 -9.90 -24.35
CA VAL A 14 -73.59 -9.47 -24.21
C VAL A 14 -72.79 -10.60 -23.54
N LEU A 15 -71.82 -11.16 -24.28
CA LEU A 15 -70.72 -11.96 -23.74
C LEU A 15 -69.81 -11.06 -22.89
N SER A 16 -69.39 -11.52 -21.72
CA SER A 16 -68.32 -10.88 -20.96
C SER A 16 -67.22 -11.89 -20.67
N ALA A 17 -66.13 -11.77 -21.42
CA ALA A 17 -64.87 -12.46 -21.16
C ALA A 17 -64.13 -11.75 -20.01
N LEU A 18 -63.77 -12.48 -18.96
CA LEU A 18 -62.89 -11.97 -17.91
C LEU A 18 -61.44 -11.97 -18.40
N ALA A 19 -60.90 -10.80 -18.66
CA ALA A 19 -59.47 -10.59 -18.82
C ALA A 19 -58.81 -10.47 -17.44
N PHE A 20 -57.97 -11.43 -17.08
CA PHE A 20 -57.09 -11.33 -15.91
C PHE A 20 -55.91 -10.41 -16.25
N LEU A 21 -55.98 -9.16 -15.81
CA LEU A 21 -54.88 -8.21 -15.90
C LEU A 21 -53.92 -8.47 -14.72
N VAL A 22 -52.83 -9.21 -14.95
CA VAL A 22 -51.75 -9.34 -13.98
C VAL A 22 -50.89 -8.07 -14.07
N LEU A 23 -51.11 -7.13 -13.15
CA LEU A 23 -50.23 -5.99 -12.94
C LEU A 23 -48.90 -6.50 -12.36
N PHE A 24 -47.89 -6.69 -13.21
CA PHE A 24 -46.50 -6.72 -12.76
C PHE A 24 -46.13 -5.31 -12.27
N ALA A 25 -46.37 -5.04 -10.99
CA ALA A 25 -45.68 -3.96 -10.30
C ALA A 25 -44.21 -4.37 -10.20
N GLY A 26 -43.44 -4.06 -11.25
CA GLY A 26 -41.98 -4.10 -11.20
C GLY A 26 -41.51 -3.08 -10.19
N ALA A 27 -41.44 -3.46 -8.92
CA ALA A 27 -40.67 -2.74 -7.94
C ALA A 27 -39.22 -2.83 -8.41
N ALA A 28 -38.77 -1.82 -9.16
CA ALA A 28 -37.37 -1.53 -9.33
C ALA A 28 -36.82 -1.30 -7.92
N SER A 29 -36.35 -2.38 -7.30
CA SER A 29 -35.59 -2.34 -6.07
C SER A 29 -34.24 -1.76 -6.47
N GLY A 30 -34.21 -0.45 -6.70
CA GLY A 30 -32.98 0.32 -6.59
C GLY A 30 -32.59 0.26 -5.13
N ALA A 31 -31.98 -0.85 -4.72
CA ALA A 31 -31.24 -0.88 -3.48
C ALA A 31 -30.23 0.26 -3.61
N LEU A 32 -30.43 1.33 -2.84
CA LEU A 32 -29.41 2.33 -2.62
C LEU A 32 -28.22 1.55 -2.05
N GLN A 33 -27.28 1.20 -2.92
CA GLN A 33 -26.04 0.59 -2.50
C GLN A 33 -25.40 1.63 -1.57
N GLN A 34 -25.23 1.26 -0.30
CA GLN A 34 -24.71 2.15 0.72
C GLN A 34 -23.19 2.16 0.66
N ASP A 35 -22.59 3.29 1.03
CA ASP A 35 -21.15 3.38 1.20
C ASP A 35 -20.68 2.34 2.21
N GLU A 36 -19.67 1.55 1.83
CA GLU A 36 -19.05 0.59 2.71
C GLU A 36 -18.01 1.30 3.57
N THR A 37 -18.03 1.13 4.90
CA THR A 37 -16.93 1.59 5.74
C THR A 37 -15.91 0.48 5.91
N VAL A 38 -14.72 0.68 5.36
CA VAL A 38 -13.59 -0.23 5.53
C VAL A 38 -12.77 0.18 6.74
N THR A 39 -12.32 -0.81 7.51
CA THR A 39 -11.41 -0.60 8.63
C THR A 39 -10.13 -1.41 8.45
N ILE A 40 -8.99 -0.74 8.57
CA ILE A 40 -7.66 -1.36 8.66
C ILE A 40 -7.24 -1.34 10.12
N HIS A 41 -6.93 -2.51 10.67
CA HIS A 41 -6.39 -2.68 12.01
C HIS A 41 -5.04 -3.39 11.94
N VAL A 42 -3.99 -2.74 12.42
CA VAL A 42 -2.63 -3.29 12.46
C VAL A 42 -2.02 -3.07 13.83
N SER A 43 -1.07 -3.91 14.21
CA SER A 43 -0.27 -3.73 15.43
C SER A 43 1.14 -4.21 15.14
N ASP A 44 2.03 -3.27 14.83
CA ASP A 44 3.40 -3.54 14.38
C ASP A 44 4.35 -2.44 14.90
N ALA A 45 5.66 -2.68 14.86
CA ALA A 45 6.66 -1.65 15.14
C ALA A 45 6.59 -0.48 14.13
N ARG A 46 6.09 -0.73 12.92
CA ARG A 46 5.89 0.25 11.85
C ARG A 46 4.45 0.21 11.35
N PRO A 47 3.48 0.68 12.14
CA PRO A 47 2.07 0.49 11.83
C PRO A 47 1.64 1.20 10.52
N LEU A 48 2.29 2.31 10.15
CA LEU A 48 2.05 2.97 8.86
C LEU A 48 2.44 2.07 7.67
N ALA A 49 3.61 1.42 7.75
CA ALA A 49 4.07 0.50 6.71
C ALA A 49 3.11 -0.71 6.57
N SER A 50 2.63 -1.25 7.70
CA SER A 50 1.64 -2.34 7.70
C SER A 50 0.30 -1.88 7.10
N ALA A 51 -0.20 -0.70 7.45
CA ALA A 51 -1.44 -0.17 6.89
C ALA A 51 -1.33 0.09 5.37
N ILE A 52 -0.17 0.58 4.92
CA ILE A 52 0.14 0.72 3.49
C ILE A 52 0.10 -0.63 2.79
N LYS A 53 0.71 -1.67 3.38
CA LYS A 53 0.70 -3.02 2.80
C LYS A 53 -0.71 -3.57 2.64
N GLU A 54 -1.60 -3.35 3.61
CA GLU A 54 -3.02 -3.72 3.50
C GLU A 54 -3.73 -2.98 2.35
N LEU A 55 -3.38 -1.71 2.08
CA LEU A 55 -3.91 -0.96 0.93
C LEU A 55 -3.34 -1.45 -0.41
N GLU A 56 -2.05 -1.78 -0.47
CA GLU A 56 -1.44 -2.42 -1.64
C GLU A 56 -2.14 -3.75 -1.96
N ASP A 57 -2.39 -4.57 -0.94
CA ASP A 57 -3.03 -5.88 -1.11
C ASP A 57 -4.49 -5.78 -1.52
N ARG A 58 -5.20 -4.76 -1.01
CA ARG A 58 -6.61 -4.55 -1.30
C ARG A 58 -6.84 -3.99 -2.70
N TYR A 59 -6.04 -3.02 -3.12
CA TYR A 59 -6.32 -2.22 -4.32
C TYR A 59 -5.32 -2.40 -5.47
N GLY A 60 -4.24 -3.16 -5.26
CA GLY A 60 -3.21 -3.35 -6.28
C GLY A 60 -2.41 -2.07 -6.60
N TRP A 61 -2.48 -1.08 -5.72
CA TRP A 61 -1.70 0.15 -5.84
C TRP A 61 -0.24 -0.12 -5.50
N VAL A 62 0.68 0.52 -6.23
CA VAL A 62 2.10 0.51 -5.86
C VAL A 62 2.34 1.65 -4.87
N ILE A 63 2.54 1.31 -3.60
CA ILE A 63 2.76 2.28 -2.53
C ILE A 63 4.07 1.95 -1.81
N THR A 64 5.08 2.76 -2.03
CA THR A 64 6.41 2.54 -1.46
C THR A 64 6.51 3.22 -0.11
N TYR A 65 7.22 2.62 0.84
CA TYR A 65 7.42 3.19 2.17
C TYR A 65 8.91 3.32 2.51
N GLU A 66 9.31 4.45 3.08
CA GLU A 66 10.70 4.67 3.50
C GLU A 66 10.73 5.16 4.94
N ASP A 67 11.51 4.50 5.79
CA ASP A 67 11.59 4.81 7.21
C ASP A 67 12.22 6.20 7.47
N PRO A 68 11.81 6.90 8.54
CA PRO A 68 12.61 7.94 9.14
C PRO A 68 13.86 7.31 9.78
N ARG A 69 14.79 8.14 10.26
CA ARG A 69 15.80 7.63 11.18
C ARG A 69 15.23 7.54 12.59
N TYR A 70 15.69 6.54 13.34
CA TYR A 70 15.31 6.32 14.74
C TYR A 70 16.55 6.55 15.62
N VAL A 71 16.70 7.79 16.08
CA VAL A 71 17.86 8.22 16.90
C VAL A 71 17.45 8.69 18.29
N ASP A 72 16.21 9.16 18.44
CA ASP A 72 15.67 9.59 19.71
C ASP A 72 15.23 8.39 20.54
N ALA A 73 15.51 8.42 21.85
CA ALA A 73 15.16 7.33 22.75
C ALA A 73 13.64 7.12 22.89
N SER A 74 12.82 8.15 22.68
CA SER A 74 11.36 8.03 22.72
C SER A 74 10.77 7.44 21.43
N ASP A 75 11.56 7.33 20.36
CA ASP A 75 11.13 6.76 19.09
C ASP A 75 11.42 5.24 18.99
N VAL A 76 11.99 4.64 20.04
CA VAL A 76 12.44 3.25 20.05
C VAL A 76 11.95 2.51 21.30
N GLU A 77 11.76 1.19 21.17
CA GLU A 77 11.40 0.29 22.26
C GLU A 77 12.45 -0.83 22.36
N ASP A 78 12.85 -1.17 23.59
CA ASP A 78 13.66 -2.35 23.87
C ASP A 78 12.77 -3.60 23.85
N VAL A 79 12.91 -4.39 22.79
CA VAL A 79 12.13 -5.62 22.56
C VAL A 79 12.98 -6.87 22.75
N THR A 80 14.10 -6.77 23.49
CA THR A 80 15.01 -7.90 23.76
C THR A 80 14.25 -9.09 24.33
N TRP A 81 13.24 -8.84 25.16
CA TRP A 81 12.39 -9.88 25.75
C TRP A 81 11.66 -10.75 24.71
N ARG A 82 11.45 -10.27 23.48
CA ARG A 82 10.78 -11.01 22.40
C ARG A 82 11.72 -12.01 21.70
N ARG A 83 13.04 -11.87 21.88
CA ARG A 83 14.05 -12.73 21.27
C ARG A 83 14.60 -13.71 22.30
N LYS A 84 13.90 -14.83 22.48
CA LYS A 84 14.31 -15.92 23.38
C LYS A 84 15.53 -16.70 22.86
N ASP A 85 15.91 -16.48 21.60
CA ASP A 85 16.95 -17.15 20.83
C ASP A 85 18.31 -16.41 20.84
N LEU A 86 18.37 -15.21 21.41
CA LEU A 86 19.59 -14.38 21.41
C LEU A 86 20.23 -14.28 22.79
N ASP A 87 21.54 -14.05 22.79
CA ASP A 87 22.29 -13.63 23.96
C ASP A 87 21.71 -12.30 24.49
N PHE A 88 21.07 -12.35 25.67
CA PHE A 88 20.42 -11.21 26.33
C PHE A 88 21.38 -10.07 26.70
N THR A 89 22.70 -10.22 26.49
CA THR A 89 23.66 -9.13 26.65
C THR A 89 23.58 -8.09 25.52
N LYS A 90 22.94 -8.41 24.38
CA LYS A 90 22.73 -7.49 23.26
C LYS A 90 21.27 -7.04 23.18
N LYS A 91 21.03 -5.75 23.35
CA LYS A 91 19.70 -5.18 23.22
C LYS A 91 19.19 -5.28 21.78
N VAL A 92 17.93 -5.67 21.63
CA VAL A 92 17.20 -5.62 20.36
C VAL A 92 16.25 -4.44 20.41
N LEU A 93 16.55 -3.41 19.65
CA LEU A 93 15.74 -2.20 19.56
C LEU A 93 14.82 -2.26 18.34
N ALA A 94 13.57 -1.86 18.52
CA ALA A 94 12.60 -1.68 17.45
C ALA A 94 12.06 -0.25 17.45
N PRO A 95 11.58 0.28 16.32
CA PRO A 95 10.77 1.49 16.34
C PRO A 95 9.59 1.36 17.30
N ARG A 96 9.27 2.44 18.02
CA ARG A 96 8.10 2.50 18.87
C ARG A 96 6.83 2.57 18.02
N GLY A 97 6.32 1.41 17.67
CA GLY A 97 5.01 1.25 17.04
C GLY A 97 3.97 0.76 18.02
N GLY A 98 2.94 0.09 17.49
CA GLY A 98 1.84 -0.44 18.27
C GLY A 98 0.56 -0.52 17.45
N PRO A 99 -0.59 -0.67 18.12
CA PRO A 99 -1.89 -0.67 17.48
C PRO A 99 -2.13 0.63 16.71
N PHE A 100 -2.66 0.50 15.50
CA PHE A 100 -3.12 1.60 14.67
C PHE A 100 -4.37 1.16 13.91
N SER A 101 -5.36 2.04 13.88
CA SER A 101 -6.64 1.78 13.24
C SER A 101 -6.96 2.94 12.32
N PHE A 102 -7.28 2.63 11.07
CA PHE A 102 -7.64 3.62 10.06
C PHE A 102 -8.99 3.22 9.44
N ARG A 103 -9.93 4.16 9.41
CA ARG A 103 -11.29 3.93 8.89
C ARG A 103 -11.58 4.88 7.75
N TYR A 104 -12.16 4.35 6.68
CA TYR A 104 -12.50 5.17 5.52
C TYR A 104 -13.72 4.61 4.78
N PRO A 105 -14.54 5.49 4.17
CA PRO A 105 -15.64 5.07 3.32
C PRO A 105 -15.13 4.66 1.93
N VAL A 106 -15.78 3.67 1.35
CA VAL A 106 -15.70 3.28 -0.06
C VAL A 106 -17.09 3.54 -0.65
N PRO A 107 -17.23 4.53 -1.55
CA PRO A 107 -18.51 4.86 -2.15
C PRO A 107 -19.12 3.65 -2.87
N ALA A 108 -20.43 3.53 -2.76
CA ALA A 108 -21.16 2.48 -3.46
C ALA A 108 -20.91 2.48 -4.98
N GLY A 109 -20.70 1.29 -5.54
CA GLY A 109 -20.45 1.12 -6.98
C GLY A 109 -19.05 1.53 -7.44
N VAL A 110 -18.12 1.81 -6.53
CA VAL A 110 -16.72 2.14 -6.85
C VAL A 110 -15.78 1.07 -6.30
N ASP A 111 -14.94 0.49 -7.17
CA ASP A 111 -14.01 -0.58 -6.79
C ASP A 111 -12.89 -0.12 -5.86
N ALA A 112 -12.47 1.15 -5.98
CA ALA A 112 -11.42 1.74 -5.15
C ALA A 112 -11.63 3.25 -4.95
N PRO A 113 -11.41 3.78 -3.73
CA PRO A 113 -11.48 5.21 -3.48
C PRO A 113 -10.33 5.96 -4.17
N ASP A 114 -10.37 7.30 -4.18
CA ASP A 114 -9.23 8.09 -4.65
C ASP A 114 -7.99 7.84 -3.78
N ALA A 115 -6.97 7.22 -4.38
CA ALA A 115 -5.78 6.80 -3.66
C ALA A 115 -5.02 7.97 -3.02
N SER A 116 -4.97 9.13 -3.68
CA SER A 116 -4.22 10.29 -3.17
C SER A 116 -4.90 10.87 -1.93
N ALA A 117 -6.21 11.05 -1.99
CA ALA A 117 -7.01 11.54 -0.89
C ALA A 117 -7.02 10.55 0.28
N LEU A 118 -7.11 9.25 0.00
CA LEU A 118 -7.09 8.23 1.04
C LEU A 118 -5.73 8.18 1.76
N LEU A 119 -4.62 8.17 1.00
CA LEU A 119 -3.28 8.18 1.57
C LEU A 119 -2.99 9.48 2.34
N GLY A 120 -3.52 10.62 1.88
CA GLY A 120 -3.48 11.87 2.64
C GLY A 120 -4.12 11.74 4.02
N LYS A 121 -5.36 11.24 4.07
CA LYS A 121 -6.09 10.99 5.33
C LYS A 121 -5.37 9.98 6.24
N LEU A 122 -4.82 8.91 5.66
CA LEU A 122 -4.02 7.92 6.39
C LEU A 122 -2.84 8.59 7.12
N LEU A 123 -2.11 9.47 6.43
CA LEU A 123 -0.97 10.18 7.03
C LEU A 123 -1.42 11.15 8.12
N GLU A 124 -2.51 11.89 7.91
CA GLU A 124 -3.07 12.77 8.94
C GLU A 124 -3.46 12.01 10.21
N GLU A 125 -4.12 10.86 10.07
CA GLU A 125 -4.47 10.02 11.22
C GLU A 125 -3.24 9.41 11.88
N TYR A 126 -2.27 8.95 11.10
CA TYR A 126 -1.02 8.44 11.62
C TYR A 126 -0.27 9.51 12.44
N HIS A 127 -0.17 10.76 11.97
CA HIS A 127 0.53 11.82 12.70
C HIS A 127 -0.14 12.18 14.03
N ARG A 128 -1.46 11.93 14.18
CA ARG A 128 -2.17 12.12 15.46
C ARG A 128 -1.82 11.08 16.51
N THR A 129 -1.27 9.92 16.13
CA THR A 129 -0.87 8.86 17.06
C THR A 129 0.36 9.24 17.90
N GLY A 130 1.18 10.17 17.41
CA GLY A 130 2.49 10.48 18.00
C GLY A 130 3.52 9.36 17.83
N TYR A 131 3.29 8.35 16.98
CA TYR A 131 4.32 7.40 16.59
C TYR A 131 5.47 8.09 15.82
N PRO A 132 6.66 7.47 15.76
CA PRO A 132 7.85 8.09 15.20
C PRO A 132 7.73 8.50 13.73
N GLY A 133 8.34 9.64 13.39
CA GLY A 133 8.48 10.11 12.02
C GLY A 133 7.34 11.01 11.55
N VAL A 134 7.71 12.02 10.77
CA VAL A 134 6.78 12.83 9.99
C VAL A 134 6.96 12.45 8.53
N PHE A 135 5.84 12.19 7.87
CA PHE A 135 5.80 11.63 6.53
C PHE A 135 5.03 12.53 5.59
N ARG A 136 5.32 12.38 4.30
CA ARG A 136 4.60 13.05 3.22
C ARG A 136 4.33 12.07 2.09
N LEU A 137 3.24 12.32 1.39
CA LEU A 137 2.93 11.66 0.12
C LEU A 137 3.70 12.34 -1.00
N ALA A 138 4.36 11.55 -1.84
CA ALA A 138 4.88 11.96 -3.13
C ALA A 138 4.37 11.00 -4.22
N ARG A 139 4.52 11.38 -5.48
CA ARG A 139 4.01 10.59 -6.60
C ARG A 139 4.98 10.63 -7.78
N THR A 140 5.15 9.48 -8.43
CA THR A 140 5.84 9.34 -9.72
C THR A 140 4.95 8.53 -10.64
N GLY A 141 4.34 9.16 -11.66
CA GLY A 141 3.37 8.47 -12.52
C GLY A 141 2.18 7.92 -11.72
N SER A 142 1.98 6.60 -11.76
CA SER A 142 0.95 5.89 -10.97
C SER A 142 1.45 5.41 -9.59
N VAL A 143 2.74 5.57 -9.28
CA VAL A 143 3.34 5.09 -8.03
C VAL A 143 3.24 6.15 -6.95
N PHE A 144 2.78 5.74 -5.77
CA PHE A 144 2.73 6.56 -4.57
C PHE A 144 3.95 6.28 -3.70
N HIS A 145 4.53 7.32 -3.12
CA HIS A 145 5.66 7.20 -2.21
C HIS A 145 5.34 7.85 -0.88
N ILE A 146 5.37 7.07 0.19
CA ILE A 146 5.32 7.54 1.56
C ILE A 146 6.76 7.66 2.05
N VAL A 147 7.23 8.90 2.18
CA VAL A 147 8.63 9.21 2.49
C VAL A 147 8.71 10.11 3.71
N PRO A 148 9.78 10.02 4.51
CA PRO A 148 9.92 10.87 5.67
C PRO A 148 10.25 12.30 5.22
N SER A 149 9.79 13.28 5.99
CA SER A 149 10.12 14.70 5.85
C SER A 149 10.79 15.26 7.11
N ALA A 150 10.54 14.67 8.28
CA ALA A 150 11.22 14.99 9.52
C ALA A 150 11.29 13.77 10.46
N SER A 151 12.24 13.81 11.38
CA SER A 151 12.39 12.82 12.45
C SER A 151 12.95 13.51 13.69
N ARG A 152 12.73 12.94 14.88
CA ARG A 152 13.39 13.47 16.08
C ARG A 152 14.89 13.25 16.00
N ASN A 153 15.66 14.20 16.49
CA ASN A 153 17.09 14.05 16.73
C ASN A 153 17.36 13.53 18.15
N THR A 154 18.62 13.43 18.55
CA THR A 154 19.02 12.91 19.87
C THR A 154 18.56 13.78 21.05
N LEU A 155 18.06 14.99 20.79
CA LEU A 155 17.49 15.90 21.79
C LEU A 155 15.95 15.86 21.80
N GLY A 156 15.33 14.92 21.07
CA GLY A 156 13.87 14.82 20.93
C GLY A 156 13.22 15.87 20.04
N GLN A 157 14.02 16.75 19.42
CA GLN A 157 13.54 17.83 18.57
C GLN A 157 13.30 17.33 17.15
N LEU A 158 12.18 17.72 16.54
CA LEU A 158 11.93 17.43 15.12
C LEU A 158 12.91 18.22 14.26
N GLU A 159 13.62 17.52 13.38
CA GLU A 159 14.43 18.15 12.34
C GLU A 159 14.17 17.55 10.96
N PRO A 160 14.40 18.32 9.89
CA PRO A 160 14.24 17.83 8.53
C PRO A 160 15.07 16.57 8.29
N TRP A 161 14.44 15.56 7.69
CA TRP A 161 15.09 14.33 7.31
C TRP A 161 14.65 13.94 5.91
N SER A 162 15.61 13.49 5.10
CA SER A 162 15.35 12.96 3.78
C SER A 162 15.87 11.54 3.70
N SER A 163 15.05 10.65 3.14
CA SER A 163 15.43 9.25 2.96
C SER A 163 16.72 9.10 2.14
N PRO A 164 17.56 8.09 2.44
CA PRO A 164 18.72 7.73 1.63
C PRO A 164 18.42 7.57 0.13
N LEU A 165 17.22 7.08 -0.24
CA LEU A 165 16.83 6.91 -1.64
C LEU A 165 16.59 8.23 -2.38
N ASN A 166 16.64 9.37 -1.69
CA ASN A 166 16.65 10.69 -2.32
C ASN A 166 18.03 11.11 -2.86
N ALA A 167 19.10 10.40 -2.49
CA ALA A 167 20.45 10.69 -2.95
C ALA A 167 20.58 10.61 -4.48
N ARG A 168 21.48 11.44 -5.05
CA ARG A 168 21.83 11.36 -6.47
C ARG A 168 22.99 10.39 -6.63
N ILE A 169 22.81 9.38 -7.47
CA ILE A 169 23.75 8.29 -7.67
C ILE A 169 24.18 8.20 -9.12
N SER A 170 25.35 7.57 -9.31
CA SER A 170 25.85 7.18 -10.63
C SER A 170 26.24 5.71 -10.61
N ILE A 171 25.83 4.98 -11.63
CA ILE A 171 26.09 3.55 -11.83
C ILE A 171 26.47 3.36 -13.29
N ALA A 172 27.55 2.63 -13.55
CA ALA A 172 27.98 2.33 -14.91
C ALA A 172 26.87 1.62 -15.71
N ASN A 173 26.66 2.08 -16.94
CA ASN A 173 25.63 1.54 -17.82
C ASN A 173 26.06 0.20 -18.42
N ASN A 174 25.59 -0.88 -17.81
CA ASN A 174 25.96 -2.25 -18.17
C ASN A 174 24.72 -3.13 -18.05
N GLU A 175 24.69 -4.25 -18.78
CA GLU A 175 23.72 -5.30 -18.52
C GLU A 175 24.10 -6.05 -17.23
N ARG A 176 23.12 -6.31 -16.36
CA ARG A 176 23.29 -7.08 -15.12
C ARG A 176 21.97 -7.73 -14.70
N THR A 177 21.99 -8.66 -13.76
CA THR A 177 20.72 -9.17 -13.21
C THR A 177 19.98 -8.02 -12.49
N ALA A 178 18.65 -8.11 -12.38
CA ALA A 178 17.90 -7.13 -11.61
C ALA A 178 18.40 -7.07 -10.16
N PHE A 179 18.79 -8.21 -9.58
CA PHE A 179 19.41 -8.27 -8.25
C PHE A 179 20.74 -7.50 -8.17
N ASP A 180 21.66 -7.74 -9.11
CA ASP A 180 22.93 -7.00 -9.18
C ASP A 180 22.72 -5.49 -9.34
N MET A 181 21.64 -5.08 -10.02
CA MET A 181 21.25 -3.67 -10.12
C MET A 181 20.73 -3.13 -8.79
N LEU A 182 19.91 -3.89 -8.04
CA LEU A 182 19.48 -3.51 -6.70
C LEU A 182 20.68 -3.34 -5.75
N GLU A 183 21.64 -4.26 -5.79
CA GLU A 183 22.88 -4.15 -5.01
C GLU A 183 23.72 -2.95 -5.43
N ALA A 184 23.85 -2.70 -6.75
CA ALA A 184 24.59 -1.55 -7.25
C ALA A 184 23.94 -0.21 -6.81
N ILE A 185 22.60 -0.13 -6.78
CA ILE A 185 21.86 1.02 -6.24
C ILE A 185 22.13 1.17 -4.75
N ALA A 186 21.97 0.10 -3.96
CA ALA A 186 22.19 0.13 -2.51
C ALA A 186 23.63 0.55 -2.15
N ALA A 187 24.61 0.02 -2.85
CA ALA A 187 26.02 0.40 -2.71
C ALA A 187 26.27 1.85 -3.14
N ALA A 188 25.67 2.34 -4.23
CA ALA A 188 25.83 3.73 -4.65
C ALA A 188 25.20 4.71 -3.66
N VAL A 189 24.02 4.39 -3.11
CA VAL A 189 23.38 5.17 -2.04
C VAL A 189 24.26 5.19 -0.79
N SER A 190 24.77 4.04 -0.37
CA SER A 190 25.67 3.92 0.79
C SER A 190 26.95 4.74 0.67
N ARG A 191 27.48 4.91 -0.55
CA ARG A 191 28.65 5.76 -0.80
C ARG A 191 28.34 7.26 -0.78
N SER A 192 27.08 7.63 -1.00
CA SER A 192 26.65 9.02 -1.12
C SER A 192 26.26 9.69 0.21
N GLY A 193 26.16 8.92 1.30
CA GLY A 193 25.72 9.42 2.60
C GLY A 193 26.24 8.59 3.77
N SER A 194 25.78 8.92 4.98
CA SER A 194 26.21 8.27 6.23
C SER A 194 25.42 7.01 6.61
N VAL A 195 24.40 6.65 5.81
CA VAL A 195 23.54 5.49 6.06
C VAL A 195 23.93 4.37 5.11
N LYS A 196 24.23 3.19 5.65
CA LYS A 196 24.42 1.98 4.86
C LYS A 196 23.07 1.43 4.41
N VAL A 197 22.97 1.11 3.13
CA VAL A 197 21.80 0.50 2.51
C VAL A 197 22.23 -0.82 1.91
N GLY A 198 21.50 -1.89 2.22
CA GLY A 198 21.66 -3.21 1.62
C GLY A 198 20.32 -3.76 1.16
N VAL A 199 20.33 -4.75 0.26
CA VAL A 199 19.12 -5.50 -0.11
C VAL A 199 18.83 -6.51 1.00
N ALA A 200 17.73 -6.31 1.72
CA ALA A 200 17.33 -7.17 2.83
C ALA A 200 16.41 -8.31 2.38
N SER A 201 15.49 -8.04 1.46
CA SER A 201 14.63 -9.06 0.86
C SER A 201 14.22 -8.68 -0.55
N ALA A 202 14.00 -9.69 -1.40
CA ALA A 202 13.51 -9.54 -2.76
C ALA A 202 12.93 -10.88 -3.24
N PRO A 203 12.06 -10.91 -4.27
CA PRO A 203 11.64 -12.15 -4.90
C PRO A 203 12.79 -12.77 -5.71
N LEU A 204 13.70 -13.49 -5.03
CA LEU A 204 15.00 -13.89 -5.57
C LEU A 204 14.93 -14.61 -6.92
N ASN A 205 13.98 -15.53 -7.10
CA ASN A 205 13.79 -16.23 -8.37
C ASN A 205 13.57 -15.26 -9.54
N LEU A 206 12.77 -14.20 -9.33
CA LEU A 206 12.54 -13.16 -10.33
C LEU A 206 13.81 -12.35 -10.57
N VAL A 207 14.34 -11.73 -9.51
CA VAL A 207 15.39 -10.72 -9.67
C VAL A 207 16.75 -11.30 -10.07
N MET A 208 16.98 -12.59 -9.81
CA MET A 208 18.14 -13.33 -10.31
C MET A 208 17.95 -13.82 -11.75
N GLY A 209 16.71 -14.14 -12.13
CA GLY A 209 16.39 -14.69 -13.45
C GLY A 209 16.27 -13.63 -14.56
N VAL A 210 15.97 -12.38 -14.19
CA VAL A 210 15.80 -11.28 -15.14
C VAL A 210 17.06 -10.43 -15.26
N ARG A 211 17.43 -10.10 -16.49
CA ARG A 211 18.51 -9.17 -16.80
C ARG A 211 17.92 -7.81 -17.19
N VAL A 212 18.55 -6.75 -16.68
CA VAL A 212 18.20 -5.37 -16.99
C VAL A 212 19.39 -4.66 -17.60
N GLN A 213 19.16 -3.94 -18.68
CA GLN A 213 20.13 -3.02 -19.26
C GLN A 213 19.96 -1.65 -18.62
N GLY A 214 21.01 -1.10 -18.04
CA GLY A 214 20.93 0.27 -17.54
C GLY A 214 22.08 0.72 -16.67
N GLY A 215 22.02 1.99 -16.32
CA GLY A 215 22.90 2.65 -15.37
C GLY A 215 22.21 3.88 -14.80
N ALA A 216 23.00 4.74 -14.17
CA ALA A 216 22.54 6.02 -13.68
C ALA A 216 23.64 7.07 -13.84
N ARG A 217 23.27 8.31 -14.15
CA ARG A 217 24.22 9.44 -14.17
C ARG A 217 23.65 10.62 -13.40
N ASN A 218 24.05 10.76 -12.13
CA ASN A 218 23.57 11.82 -11.24
C ASN A 218 22.04 11.87 -11.10
N GLU A 219 21.41 10.70 -11.07
CA GLU A 219 19.96 10.51 -10.97
C GLU A 219 19.55 10.18 -9.54
N ARG A 220 18.32 10.52 -9.15
CA ARG A 220 17.79 10.14 -7.82
C ARG A 220 17.70 8.62 -7.73
N ALA A 221 18.25 8.04 -6.66
CA ALA A 221 18.26 6.60 -6.44
C ALA A 221 16.85 5.98 -6.50
N ARG A 222 15.84 6.65 -5.94
CA ARG A 222 14.43 6.23 -6.02
C ARG A 222 13.93 6.04 -7.46
N SER A 223 14.31 6.96 -8.35
CA SER A 223 13.90 6.90 -9.76
C SER A 223 14.61 5.77 -10.50
N VAL A 224 15.89 5.55 -10.18
CA VAL A 224 16.67 4.44 -10.73
C VAL A 224 16.09 3.10 -10.26
N LEU A 225 15.77 2.98 -8.97
CA LEU A 225 15.12 1.81 -8.37
C LEU A 225 13.78 1.51 -9.03
N LEU A 226 12.90 2.50 -9.14
CA LEU A 226 11.60 2.34 -9.79
C LEU A 226 11.74 1.79 -11.21
N ARG A 227 12.59 2.42 -12.04
CA ARG A 227 12.84 1.99 -13.41
C ARG A 227 13.42 0.58 -13.49
N THR A 228 14.30 0.19 -12.56
CA THR A 228 14.84 -1.17 -12.48
C THR A 228 13.74 -2.19 -12.19
N LEU A 229 12.84 -1.92 -11.25
CA LEU A 229 11.74 -2.82 -10.91
C LEU A 229 10.71 -2.91 -12.04
N GLU A 230 10.40 -1.80 -12.69
CA GLU A 230 9.54 -1.77 -13.87
C GLU A 230 10.13 -2.58 -15.03
N ALA A 231 11.42 -2.40 -15.33
CA ALA A 231 12.12 -3.19 -16.35
C ALA A 231 12.11 -4.68 -16.02
N ALA A 232 12.29 -5.04 -14.73
CA ALA A 232 12.26 -6.43 -14.30
C ALA A 232 10.88 -7.10 -14.49
N MET A 233 9.80 -6.34 -14.35
CA MET A 233 8.44 -6.83 -14.57
C MET A 233 8.07 -6.85 -16.06
N GLN A 234 8.57 -5.91 -16.87
CA GLN A 234 8.30 -5.86 -18.31
C GLN A 234 8.78 -7.12 -19.05
N THR A 235 9.87 -7.73 -18.60
CA THR A 235 10.35 -8.99 -19.19
C THR A 235 9.43 -10.18 -18.90
N LEU A 236 8.46 -10.02 -17.98
CA LEU A 236 7.43 -11.00 -17.66
C LEU A 236 6.09 -10.55 -18.27
N GLU A 237 6.03 -10.52 -19.61
CA GLU A 237 4.91 -10.01 -20.42
C GLU A 237 3.53 -10.64 -20.10
N ALA A 238 3.49 -11.74 -19.34
CA ALA A 238 2.27 -12.47 -19.00
C ALA A 238 1.67 -12.16 -17.60
N THR A 239 2.25 -11.25 -16.82
CA THR A 239 1.80 -11.00 -15.43
C THR A 239 1.26 -9.58 -15.24
N ASN A 240 0.04 -9.45 -14.67
CA ASN A 240 -0.46 -8.17 -14.15
C ASN A 240 0.13 -7.83 -12.76
N GLN A 241 1.28 -8.43 -12.43
CA GLN A 241 1.96 -8.23 -11.17
C GLN A 241 2.78 -6.93 -11.22
N ARG A 242 2.99 -6.34 -10.05
CA ARG A 242 3.84 -5.16 -9.89
C ARG A 242 4.74 -5.36 -8.68
N LEU A 243 5.89 -4.71 -8.68
CA LEU A 243 6.78 -4.67 -7.54
C LEU A 243 6.66 -3.33 -6.82
N SER A 244 6.76 -3.37 -5.50
CA SER A 244 6.89 -2.22 -4.62
C SER A 244 8.11 -2.43 -3.72
N TRP A 245 8.43 -1.43 -2.90
CA TRP A 245 9.50 -1.55 -1.92
C TRP A 245 9.19 -0.89 -0.60
N THR A 246 9.85 -1.40 0.43
CA THR A 246 10.05 -0.68 1.68
C THR A 246 11.54 -0.50 1.97
N LEU A 247 11.94 0.68 2.45
CA LEU A 247 13.27 0.93 3.01
C LEU A 247 13.13 1.01 4.52
N LEU A 248 13.58 -0.03 5.23
CA LEU A 248 13.41 -0.15 6.66
C LEU A 248 14.73 0.09 7.39
N CYS A 249 14.77 1.09 8.26
CA CYS A 249 15.97 1.50 8.98
C CYS A 249 15.98 0.90 10.39
N VAL A 250 17.16 0.46 10.81
CA VAL A 250 17.37 -0.08 12.16
C VAL A 250 17.58 1.08 13.15
N PRO A 251 17.00 1.03 14.36
CA PRO A 251 17.34 1.98 15.41
C PRO A 251 18.82 2.08 15.71
N VAL A 252 19.30 3.31 15.90
CA VAL A 252 20.69 3.58 16.28
C VAL A 252 21.01 2.90 17.61
N GLY A 253 22.23 2.36 17.73
CA GLY A 253 22.65 1.55 18.87
C GLY A 253 22.47 0.04 18.66
N THR A 254 21.74 -0.38 17.64
CA THR A 254 21.67 -1.80 17.24
C THR A 254 22.90 -2.23 16.41
N TRP A 255 23.42 -1.32 15.59
CA TRP A 255 24.62 -1.49 14.76
C TRP A 255 25.59 -0.32 14.97
N PRO A 256 26.91 -0.50 14.70
CA PRO A 256 27.91 0.57 14.83
C PRO A 256 27.62 1.79 13.94
N GLU A 257 27.01 1.55 12.79
CA GLU A 257 26.63 2.57 11.81
C GLU A 257 25.12 2.52 11.52
N PRO A 258 24.49 3.62 11.07
CA PRO A 258 23.09 3.58 10.65
C PRO A 258 22.90 2.67 9.43
N VAL A 259 22.00 1.69 9.54
CA VAL A 259 21.71 0.72 8.48
C VAL A 259 20.24 0.75 8.11
N CYS A 260 19.94 0.67 6.81
CA CYS A 260 18.61 0.41 6.29
C CYS A 260 18.62 -0.78 5.31
N GLY A 261 17.58 -1.60 5.37
CA GLY A 261 17.34 -2.70 4.45
C GLY A 261 16.31 -2.30 3.39
N LEU A 262 16.67 -2.45 2.12
CA LEU A 262 15.75 -2.39 0.99
C LEU A 262 15.03 -3.73 0.85
N ASN A 263 13.72 -3.72 0.96
CA ASN A 263 12.85 -4.87 0.80
C ASN A 263 11.99 -4.66 -0.44
N VAL A 264 12.09 -5.58 -1.40
CA VAL A 264 11.28 -5.57 -2.64
C VAL A 264 10.26 -6.68 -2.56
N HIS A 265 9.01 -6.39 -2.89
CA HIS A 265 7.91 -7.35 -2.80
C HIS A 265 6.90 -7.16 -3.93
N PHE A 266 6.11 -8.21 -4.19
CA PHE A 266 4.97 -8.12 -5.10
C PHE A 266 3.81 -7.39 -4.42
N VAL A 267 3.21 -6.45 -5.14
CA VAL A 267 1.93 -5.85 -4.76
C VAL A 267 0.85 -6.93 -4.82
N GLY A 268 0.00 -7.04 -3.79
CA GLY A 268 -1.04 -8.07 -3.74
C GLY A 268 -0.58 -9.43 -3.22
N SER A 269 0.69 -9.59 -2.83
CA SER A 269 1.15 -10.83 -2.20
C SER A 269 0.73 -10.85 -0.73
N ARG A 270 -0.28 -11.65 -0.36
CA ARG A 270 -0.50 -11.96 1.05
C ARG A 270 0.78 -12.61 1.59
N VAL A 271 1.39 -12.01 2.59
CA VAL A 271 2.34 -12.73 3.44
C VAL A 271 1.47 -13.65 4.29
N GLU A 272 1.49 -14.95 4.01
CA GLU A 272 0.92 -15.94 4.92
C GLU A 272 1.58 -15.73 6.30
N ARG A 273 0.76 -15.38 7.29
CA ARG A 273 1.20 -15.21 8.68
C ARG A 273 1.25 -16.55 9.39
#